data_AF-A0A6B9Z7X9-F1
#
_entry.id   AF-A0A6B9Z7X9-F1
#
_cell.length_a   1.000
_cell.length_b   1.000
_cell.length_c   1.000
_cell.angle_alpha   90.00
_cell.angle_beta   90.00
_cell.angle_gamma   90.00
#
_symmetry.space_group_name_H-M   'P 1'
#
loop_
_entity.id
_entity.type
_entity.pdbx_description
1 polymer ?
#
loop_
_entity_poly.entity_id
_entity_poly.type
_entity_poly.pdbx_seq_one_letter_code
_entity_poly.pdbx_strand_id
1 'polypeptide(L)' 'MTKQSRRKFTGDFKAKVVMEALKERSTVEELAKKYDLHPTQINTWKREAAGKLASAFDS' A
#
# COMPACT_ATOMS: atom_id res chain seq x y z
N MET A 1 15.28 15.95 17.86
CA MET A 1 14.88 14.81 17.02
C MET A 1 13.37 14.68 17.07
N THR A 2 12.66 15.27 16.11
CA THR A 2 11.19 15.31 16.10
C THR A 2 10.66 13.91 15.78
N LYS A 3 9.87 13.34 16.69
CA LYS A 3 9.12 12.09 16.45
C LYS A 3 8.22 12.33 15.24
N GLN A 4 8.62 11.83 14.06
CA GLN A 4 7.70 11.73 12.92
C GLN A 4 6.55 10.82 13.37
N SER A 5 5.41 11.43 13.73
CA SER A 5 4.16 10.72 13.95
C SER A 5 3.90 9.86 12.72
N ARG A 6 4.02 8.54 12.89
CA ARG A 6 3.73 7.58 11.82
C ARG A 6 2.26 7.76 11.45
N ARG A 7 2.01 8.35 10.28
CA ARG A 7 0.68 8.52 9.71
C ARG A 7 0.02 7.13 9.71
N LYS A 8 -1.01 6.94 10.54
CA LYS A 8 -1.70 5.65 10.65
C LYS A 8 -2.66 5.54 9.47
N PHE A 9 -2.35 4.63 8.56
CA PHE A 9 -3.24 4.28 7.45
C PHE A 9 -4.13 3.10 7.87
N THR A 10 -5.43 3.23 7.65
CA THR A 10 -6.40 2.15 7.88
C THR A 10 -6.16 0.99 6.90
N GLY A 11 -6.59 -0.21 7.28
CA GLY A 11 -6.46 -1.40 6.41
C GLY A 11 -7.18 -1.22 5.08
N ASP A 12 -8.35 -0.56 5.10
CA ASP A 12 -9.13 -0.21 3.91
C ASP A 12 -8.34 0.69 2.94
N PHE A 13 -7.69 1.74 3.46
CA PHE A 13 -6.88 2.64 2.63
C PHE A 13 -5.71 1.91 1.98
N LYS A 14 -4.99 1.07 2.74
CA LYS A 14 -3.90 0.24 2.19
C LYS A 14 -4.41 -0.70 1.10
N ALA A 15 -5.55 -1.35 1.32
CA ALA A 15 -6.16 -2.24 0.33
C ALA A 15 -6.55 -1.49 -0.95
N LYS A 16 -7.13 -0.29 -0.84
CA LYS A 16 -7.46 0.56 -1.99
C LYS A 16 -6.22 0.94 -2.81
N VAL A 17 -5.17 1.41 -2.14
CA VAL A 17 -3.90 1.78 -2.78
C VAL A 17 -3.26 0.57 -3.47
N VAL A 18 -3.24 -0.60 -2.81
CA VAL A 18 -2.71 -1.83 -3.39
C VAL A 18 -3.56 -2.31 -4.57
N MET A 19 -4.89 -2.25 -4.48
CA MET A 19 -5.77 -2.61 -5.60
C MET A 19 -5.56 -1.69 -6.80
N GLU A 20 -5.42 -0.37 -6.62
CA GLU A 20 -5.06 0.52 -7.71
C GLU A 20 -3.67 0.20 -8.29
N ALA A 21 -2.70 -0.14 -7.43
CA ALA A 21 -1.35 -0.52 -7.85
C ALA A 21 -1.28 -1.92 -8.50
N LEU A 22 -2.28 -2.79 -8.31
CA LEU A 22 -2.43 -4.09 -8.96
C LEU A 22 -3.24 -4.01 -10.25
N LYS A 23 -4.13 -3.01 -10.37
CA LYS A 23 -4.92 -2.77 -11.59
C LYS A 23 -4.09 -2.21 -12.74
N GLU A 24 -2.78 -1.95 -12.55
CA GLU A 24 -1.83 -1.44 -13.54
C GLU A 24 -2.26 -0.13 -14.25
N ARG A 25 -3.32 0.53 -13.79
CA ARG A 25 -3.85 1.78 -14.37
C ARG A 25 -3.02 3.00 -14.02
N SER A 26 -2.15 2.90 -13.00
CA SER A 26 -1.28 3.98 -12.57
C SER A 26 0.01 3.38 -12.01
N THR A 27 1.13 4.01 -12.32
CA THR A 27 2.43 3.56 -11.81
C THR A 27 2.51 3.78 -10.29
N VAL A 28 3.39 3.04 -9.61
CA VAL A 28 3.63 3.21 -8.16
C VAL A 28 4.02 4.66 -7.84
N GLU A 29 4.73 5.32 -8.75
CA GLU A 29 5.12 6.73 -8.62
C GLU A 29 3.95 7.70 -8.76
N GLU A 30 3.01 7.44 -9.66
CA GLU A 30 1.80 8.27 -9.78
C GLU A 30 0.87 8.07 -8.60
N LEU A 31 0.71 6.83 -8.11
CA LEU A 31 -0.01 6.56 -6.87
C LEU A 31 0.65 7.23 -5.67
N ALA A 32 1.98 7.19 -5.60
CA ALA A 32 2.76 7.88 -4.57
C ALA A 32 2.46 9.38 -4.58
N LYS A 33 2.45 10.02 -5.75
CA LYS A 33 2.10 11.45 -5.87
C LYS A 33 0.63 11.73 -5.56
N LYS A 34 -0.29 10.91 -6.06
CA LYS A 34 -1.75 11.06 -5.87
C LYS A 34 -2.17 10.95 -4.41
N TYR A 35 -1.53 10.04 -3.67
CA TYR A 35 -1.87 9.74 -2.28
C TYR A 35 -0.90 10.37 -1.27
N ASP A 36 0.08 11.16 -1.73
CA ASP A 36 1.12 11.76 -0.89
C ASP A 36 1.88 10.69 -0.05
N LEU A 37 2.21 9.58 -0.73
CA LEU A 37 2.87 8.41 -0.16
C LEU A 37 4.26 8.24 -0.75
N HIS A 38 5.16 7.64 0.03
CA HIS A 38 6.45 7.23 -0.53
C HIS A 38 6.29 5.93 -1.35
N PRO A 39 6.89 5.80 -2.54
CA PRO A 39 6.78 4.58 -3.37
C PRO A 39 7.24 3.30 -2.64
N THR A 40 8.18 3.43 -1.70
CA THR A 40 8.60 2.32 -0.81
C THR A 40 7.47 1.83 0.10
N GLN A 41 6.58 2.71 0.57
CA GLN A 41 5.43 2.31 1.39
C GLN A 41 4.43 1.50 0.56
N ILE A 42 4.18 1.92 -0.68
CA ILE A 42 3.28 1.20 -1.59
C ILE A 42 3.83 -0.19 -1.89
N ASN A 43 5.13 -0.32 -2.18
CA ASN A 43 5.78 -1.61 -2.38
C ASN A 43 5.68 -2.51 -1.13
N THR A 44 5.86 -1.93 0.06
CA THR A 44 5.68 -2.65 1.33
C THR A 44 4.25 -3.18 1.45
N TRP A 45 3.25 -2.34 1.18
CA TRP A 45 1.85 -2.75 1.26
C TRP A 45 1.47 -3.77 0.19
N LYS A 46 2.04 -3.71 -1.02
CA LYS A 46 1.87 -4.76 -2.04
C LYS A 46 2.35 -6.11 -1.53
N ARG A 47 3.53 -6.17 -0.89
CA ARG A 47 4.06 -7.40 -0.28
C ARG A 47 3.20 -7.88 0.89
N GLU A 48 2.81 -6.98 1.79
CA GLU A 48 1.91 -7.32 2.90
C GLU A 48 0.57 -7.88 2.40
N ALA A 49 0.00 -7.27 1.37
CA ALA A 49 -1.27 -7.71 0.78
C ALA A 49 -1.13 -9.07 0.10
N ALA A 50 -0.07 -9.31 -0.67
CA ALA A 50 0.20 -10.60 -1.29
C ALA A 50 0.36 -11.72 -0.24
N GLY A 51 1.08 -11.45 0.85
CA GLY A 51 1.22 -12.40 1.96
C GLY A 51 -0.12 -12.69 2.67
N LYS A 52 -0.92 -11.66 2.95
CA LYS A 52 -2.25 -11.83 3.56
C LYS A 52 -3.23 -12.55 2.66
N LEU A 53 -3.20 -12.27 1.35
CA LEU A 53 -4.02 -12.97 0.37
C LEU A 53 -3.62 -14.44 0.28
N ALA A 54 -2.33 -14.75 0.21
CA ALA A 54 -1.84 -16.12 0.22
C ALA A 54 -2.34 -16.89 1.45
N SER A 55 -2.25 -16.30 2.65
CA SER A 55 -2.81 -16.90 3.86
C SER A 55 -4.34 -17.02 3.86
N ALA A 56 -5.06 -16.15 3.15
CA ALA A 56 -6.52 -16.22 3.04
C ALA A 56 -7.02 -17.33 2.10
N PHE A 57 -6.18 -17.79 1.16
CA PHE A 57 -6.50 -18.89 0.25
C PHE A 57 -6.09 -20.27 0.79
N ASP A 58 -5.34 -20.34 1.89
CA ASP A 58 -4.91 -21.58 2.56
C ASP A 58 -5.90 -22.03 3.67
N SER A 59 -7.08 -21.40 3.74
CA SER A 59 -8.19 -21.79 4.65
C SER A 59 -9.24 -22.64 3.97
#